data_AF-A0A2G5V9H2-F1
#
_entry.id   AF-A0A2G5V9H2-F1
#
_cell.length_a   1.000
_cell.length_b   1.000
_cell.length_c   1.000
_cell.angle_alpha   90.00
_cell.angle_beta   90.00
_cell.angle_gamma   90.00
#
_symmetry.space_group_name_H-M   'P 1'
#
loop_
_entity.id
_entity.type
_entity.pdbx_description
1 polymer ?
#
loop_
_entity_poly.entity_id
_entity_poly.type
_entity_poly.pdbx_seq_one_letter_code
_entity_poly.pdbx_strand_id
1 'polypeptide(L)'
;MNTSSLLVLLFCFSATFAAVPVAMNCPDGWKWFIRSRGGWCMKVRQFLTEILVKTVLKAELESQTKTSGYMWVGGKRIKPCLNSVLTTACSKVTSFYWTDKSTVGVQGFTWLAGEPNNAFKSQWCLQLMSNTGLMDDVS
;
A
#
# COMPACT_ATOMS: atom_id res chain seq x y z
N MET A 1 -24.10 8.02 -49.57
CA MET A 1 -24.09 8.90 -48.39
C MET A 1 -24.59 8.07 -47.22
N ASN A 2 -23.69 7.51 -46.40
CA ASN A 2 -24.06 6.67 -45.26
C ASN A 2 -23.67 7.43 -43.99
N THR A 3 -24.59 8.22 -43.47
CA THR A 3 -24.42 9.10 -42.30
C THR A 3 -24.58 8.37 -40.95
N SER A 4 -24.54 7.04 -40.92
CA SER A 4 -24.81 6.22 -39.72
C SER A 4 -23.57 5.51 -39.14
N SER A 5 -22.39 6.14 -39.17
CA SER A 5 -21.20 5.62 -38.46
C SER A 5 -20.51 6.62 -37.55
N LEU A 6 -20.90 7.91 -37.58
CA LEU A 6 -20.27 8.93 -36.73
C LEU A 6 -20.90 9.01 -35.33
N LEU A 7 -22.17 8.61 -35.17
CA LEU A 7 -22.88 8.69 -33.88
C LEU A 7 -22.50 7.61 -32.85
N VAL A 8 -21.93 6.47 -33.28
CA VAL A 8 -21.57 5.38 -32.36
C VAL A 8 -20.25 5.65 -31.63
N LEU A 9 -19.39 6.53 -32.16
CA LEU A 9 -18.09 6.87 -31.57
C LEU A 9 -18.16 7.90 -30.44
N LEU A 10 -19.30 8.58 -30.23
CA LEU A 10 -19.40 9.66 -29.24
C LEU A 10 -19.87 9.22 -27.83
N PHE A 11 -20.21 7.95 -27.62
CA PHE A 11 -20.74 7.47 -26.33
C PHE A 11 -19.69 6.85 -25.38
N CYS A 12 -18.38 6.96 -25.66
CA CYS A 12 -17.36 6.24 -24.88
C CYS A 12 -16.52 7.06 -23.87
N PHE A 13 -16.77 8.35 -23.65
CA PHE A 13 -15.88 9.17 -22.80
C PHE A 13 -16.54 9.90 -21.62
N SER A 14 -17.72 9.49 -21.16
CA SER A 14 -18.20 9.93 -19.84
C SER A 14 -17.62 9.03 -18.73
N ALA A 15 -16.30 8.90 -18.68
CA ALA A 15 -15.62 8.50 -17.46
C ALA A 15 -15.57 9.72 -16.55
N THR A 16 -16.60 9.89 -15.71
CA THR A 16 -16.50 10.82 -14.58
C THR A 16 -15.39 10.30 -13.67
N PHE A 17 -14.18 10.79 -13.86
CA PHE A 17 -13.09 10.61 -12.91
C PHE A 17 -13.55 11.25 -11.60
N ALA A 18 -13.97 10.44 -10.63
CA ALA A 18 -14.14 10.92 -9.28
C ALA A 18 -12.77 11.46 -8.85
N ALA A 19 -12.65 12.79 -8.76
CA ALA A 19 -11.44 13.45 -8.31
C ALA A 19 -11.25 13.12 -6.83
N VAL A 20 -10.53 12.05 -6.54
CA VAL A 20 -10.06 11.77 -5.18
C VAL A 20 -9.08 12.89 -4.86
N PRO A 21 -9.32 13.71 -3.82
CA PRO A 21 -8.41 14.80 -3.48
C PRO A 21 -7.03 14.19 -3.19
N VAL A 22 -6.04 14.59 -3.98
CA VAL A 22 -4.64 14.20 -3.79
C VAL A 22 -4.11 14.90 -2.56
N ALA A 23 -3.56 14.16 -1.59
CA ALA A 23 -3.02 14.78 -0.39
C ALA A 23 -1.73 15.52 -0.73
N MET A 24 -1.71 16.84 -0.56
CA MET A 24 -0.51 17.67 -0.72
C MET A 24 0.26 17.83 0.60
N ASN A 25 -0.48 17.79 1.72
CA ASN A 25 0.04 17.81 3.08
C ASN A 25 -0.78 16.83 3.93
N CYS A 26 -0.25 16.41 5.08
CA CYS A 26 -0.95 15.52 6.00
C CYS A 26 -1.31 16.21 7.33
N PRO A 27 -2.44 15.83 7.97
CA PRO A 27 -2.77 16.30 9.31
C PRO A 27 -1.74 15.86 10.36
N ASP A 28 -1.76 16.46 11.55
CA ASP A 28 -0.80 16.14 12.61
C ASP A 28 -0.78 14.66 13.01
N GLY A 29 0.44 14.12 13.05
CA GLY A 29 0.71 12.70 13.34
C GLY A 29 0.36 11.74 12.19
N TRP A 30 0.09 12.24 10.98
CA TRP A 30 0.01 11.45 9.76
C TRP A 30 1.28 11.60 8.93
N LYS A 31 1.74 10.53 8.29
CA LYS A 31 2.92 10.53 7.42
C LYS A 31 2.50 10.61 5.96
N TRP A 32 3.10 11.54 5.23
CA TRP A 32 2.88 11.72 3.79
C TRP A 32 3.77 10.79 2.98
N PHE A 33 3.24 10.28 1.86
CA PHE A 33 4.00 9.53 0.86
C PHE A 33 3.32 9.61 -0.51
N ILE A 34 4.10 9.48 -1.59
CA ILE A 34 3.58 9.53 -2.96
C ILE A 34 3.31 8.13 -3.52
N ARG A 35 2.18 7.97 -4.24
CA ARG A 35 1.83 6.80 -5.05
C ARG A 35 1.50 7.22 -6.49
N SER A 36 1.19 6.26 -7.36
CA SER A 36 0.91 6.48 -8.79
C SER A 36 -0.22 7.48 -9.09
N ARG A 37 -1.14 7.68 -8.14
CA ARG A 37 -2.25 8.65 -8.25
C ARG A 37 -2.07 9.91 -7.39
N GLY A 38 -0.86 10.18 -6.90
CA GLY A 38 -0.54 11.37 -6.11
C GLY A 38 -0.18 11.07 -4.65
N GLY A 39 -0.10 12.10 -3.81
CA GLY A 39 0.21 11.99 -2.38
C GLY A 39 -0.91 11.40 -1.53
N TRP A 40 -0.52 10.67 -0.48
CA TRP A 40 -1.37 9.96 0.47
C TRP A 40 -0.89 10.21 1.90
N CYS A 41 -1.82 10.10 2.86
CA CYS A 41 -1.53 10.20 4.29
C CYS A 41 -1.87 8.90 5.00
N MET A 42 -0.97 8.41 5.86
CA MET A 42 -1.22 7.27 6.73
C MET A 42 -0.84 7.58 8.17
N LYS A 43 -1.69 7.16 9.11
CA LYS A 43 -1.43 7.27 10.56
C LYS A 43 -1.53 5.90 11.19
N VAL A 44 -0.47 5.51 11.88
CA VAL A 44 -0.45 4.30 12.68
C VAL A 44 -1.18 4.63 13.98
N ARG A 45 -2.36 4.04 14.20
CA ARG A 45 -3.00 4.09 15.51
C ARG A 45 -2.35 3.06 16.41
N GLN A 46 -1.48 3.53 17.28
CA GLN A 46 -0.89 2.71 18.31
C GLN A 46 -1.94 2.51 19.42
N PHE A 47 -2.34 1.26 19.66
CA PHE A 47 -3.17 0.88 20.82
C PHE A 47 -2.30 0.91 22.08
N LEU A 48 -1.87 2.09 22.51
CA LEU A 48 -1.49 2.26 23.90
C LEU A 48 -2.78 2.62 24.64
N THR A 49 -3.15 1.80 25.63
CA THR A 49 -4.19 2.17 26.57
C THR A 49 -3.83 3.54 27.12
N GLU A 50 -4.74 4.52 26.97
CA GLU A 50 -4.53 5.93 27.37
C GLU A 50 -4.12 6.12 28.84
N ILE A 51 -4.16 5.04 29.63
CA ILE A 51 -3.80 4.96 31.04
C ILE A 51 -2.27 5.10 31.26
N LEU A 52 -1.40 4.68 30.34
CA LEU A 52 0.06 4.70 30.57
C LEU A 52 0.78 6.01 30.17
N VAL A 53 0.17 6.83 29.30
CA VAL A 53 0.88 7.97 28.68
C VAL A 53 0.73 9.28 29.48
N LYS A 54 -0.31 9.42 30.30
CA LYS A 54 -0.56 10.70 31.02
C LYS A 54 0.45 10.99 32.15
N THR A 55 1.18 9.99 32.65
CA THR A 55 1.99 10.13 33.87
C THR A 55 3.50 10.05 33.67
N VAL A 56 4.00 9.63 32.51
CA VAL A 56 5.45 9.46 32.29
C VAL A 56 5.94 10.36 31.15
N LEU A 57 6.62 11.43 31.56
CA LEU A 57 7.58 12.27 30.80
C LEU A 57 7.43 12.27 29.28
N LYS A 58 6.92 13.39 28.76
CA LYS A 58 6.79 13.73 27.33
C LYS A 58 8.07 13.49 26.50
N ALA A 59 9.25 13.57 27.12
CA ALA A 59 10.54 13.31 26.48
C ALA A 59 10.87 11.81 26.33
N GLU A 60 10.41 10.94 27.22
CA GLU A 60 10.54 9.48 27.09
C GLU A 60 9.55 8.91 26.06
N LEU A 61 8.42 9.59 25.85
CA LEU A 61 7.38 9.17 24.91
C LEU A 61 7.82 9.26 23.44
N GLU A 62 8.61 10.27 23.08
CA GLU A 62 9.19 10.37 21.73
C GLU A 62 10.13 9.19 21.44
N SER A 63 10.80 8.65 22.46
CA SER A 63 11.59 7.42 22.37
C SER A 63 10.70 6.17 22.28
N GLN A 64 9.57 6.12 22.99
CA GLN A 64 8.62 5.00 22.91
C GLN A 64 7.77 4.97 21.63
N THR A 65 7.55 6.11 20.95
CA THR A 65 6.88 6.15 19.63
C THR A 65 7.72 5.58 18.48
N LYS A 66 8.98 5.18 18.74
CA LYS A 66 9.79 4.32 17.87
C LYS A 66 9.51 2.82 18.06
N THR A 67 8.36 2.44 18.60
CA THR A 67 7.99 1.01 18.60
C THR A 67 7.75 0.59 17.16
N SER A 68 8.66 -0.22 16.63
CA SER A 68 8.51 -0.86 15.32
C SER A 68 7.25 -1.71 15.33
N GLY A 69 6.20 -1.22 14.70
CA GLY A 69 4.98 -1.95 14.44
C GLY A 69 4.98 -2.54 13.03
N TYR A 70 4.36 -3.71 12.89
CA TYR A 70 4.03 -4.29 11.60
C TYR A 70 2.57 -4.05 11.28
N MET A 71 2.27 -3.68 10.04
CA MET A 71 0.92 -3.34 9.61
C MET A 71 0.54 -4.14 8.38
N TRP A 72 -0.63 -4.77 8.42
CA TRP A 72 -1.24 -5.33 7.24
C TRP A 72 -1.65 -4.21 6.30
N VAL A 73 -1.19 -4.28 5.06
CA VAL A 73 -1.57 -3.35 4.00
C VAL A 73 -2.27 -4.11 2.88
N GLY A 74 -3.14 -3.44 2.13
CA GLY A 74 -4.01 -4.05 1.12
C GLY A 74 -3.27 -4.56 -0.13
N GLY A 75 -2.36 -5.52 0.01
CA GLY A 75 -1.66 -6.21 -1.07
C GLY A 75 -1.91 -7.71 -1.02
N LYS A 76 -2.18 -8.32 -2.18
CA LYS A 76 -2.39 -9.76 -2.30
C LYS A 76 -1.53 -10.36 -3.41
N ARG A 77 -1.00 -11.56 -3.16
CA ARG A 77 -0.25 -12.32 -4.16
C ARG A 77 -1.15 -12.71 -5.33
N ILE A 78 -0.66 -12.57 -6.56
CA ILE A 78 -1.42 -12.96 -7.75
C ILE A 78 -1.56 -14.48 -7.84
N LYS A 79 -2.67 -14.97 -8.42
CA LYS A 79 -2.97 -16.42 -8.51
C LYS A 79 -1.82 -17.25 -9.10
N PRO A 80 -1.16 -16.85 -10.20
CA PRO A 80 -0.04 -17.61 -10.76
C PRO A 80 1.17 -17.74 -9.82
N CYS A 81 1.32 -16.82 -8.86
CA CYS A 81 2.47 -16.78 -7.97
C CYS A 81 2.21 -17.39 -6.59
N LEU A 82 1.00 -17.86 -6.28
CA LEU A 82 0.63 -18.41 -4.96
C LEU A 82 1.57 -19.54 -4.51
N ASN A 83 1.97 -20.41 -5.45
CA ASN A 83 2.81 -21.58 -5.18
C ASN A 83 4.25 -21.43 -5.74
N SER A 84 4.68 -20.21 -6.01
CA SER A 84 5.96 -19.91 -6.66
C SER A 84 6.80 -18.97 -5.81
N VAL A 85 8.08 -19.28 -5.69
CA VAL A 85 9.11 -18.37 -5.17
C VAL A 85 9.47 -17.33 -6.24
N LEU A 86 10.50 -16.51 -5.97
CA LEU A 86 10.96 -15.55 -6.95
C LEU A 86 11.46 -16.22 -8.24
N THR A 87 10.89 -15.79 -9.36
CA THR A 87 11.23 -16.20 -10.73
C THR A 87 11.15 -14.98 -11.64
N THR A 88 11.51 -15.12 -12.92
CA THR A 88 11.28 -14.07 -13.91
C THR A 88 9.80 -13.68 -14.02
N ALA A 89 8.88 -14.65 -13.88
CA ALA A 89 7.45 -14.41 -13.93
C ALA A 89 6.88 -13.87 -12.61
N CYS A 90 7.36 -14.39 -11.47
CA CYS A 90 6.98 -13.97 -10.12
C CYS A 90 8.12 -13.19 -9.49
N SER A 91 8.19 -11.90 -9.76
CA SER A 91 9.26 -11.01 -9.33
C SER A 91 8.79 -10.08 -8.22
N LYS A 92 9.69 -9.21 -7.74
CA LYS A 92 9.37 -8.13 -6.80
C LYS A 92 8.25 -7.19 -7.27
N VAL A 93 8.05 -7.09 -8.58
CA VAL A 93 7.02 -6.21 -9.15
C VAL A 93 5.81 -6.97 -9.67
N THR A 94 5.94 -8.24 -10.04
CA THR A 94 4.81 -8.99 -10.64
C THR A 94 4.09 -9.92 -9.65
N SER A 95 4.65 -10.20 -8.49
CA SER A 95 4.07 -11.18 -7.56
C SER A 95 2.83 -10.70 -6.82
N PHE A 96 2.65 -9.38 -6.64
CA PHE A 96 1.59 -8.78 -5.84
C PHE A 96 0.82 -7.71 -6.61
N TYR A 97 -0.43 -7.50 -6.18
CA TYR A 97 -1.26 -6.37 -6.60
C TYR A 97 -1.93 -5.73 -5.40
N TRP A 98 -2.22 -4.43 -5.51
CA TRP A 98 -2.98 -3.69 -4.51
C TRP A 98 -4.47 -4.03 -4.60
N THR A 99 -5.10 -4.41 -3.49
CA THR A 99 -6.52 -4.80 -3.44
C THR A 99 -7.45 -3.59 -3.40
N ASP A 100 -6.97 -2.44 -2.92
CA ASP A 100 -7.73 -1.19 -2.73
C ASP A 100 -7.92 -0.39 -4.03
N LYS A 101 -7.34 -0.82 -5.15
CA LYS A 101 -7.35 -0.13 -6.46
C LYS A 101 -6.86 1.33 -6.39
N SER A 102 -6.14 1.69 -5.32
CA SER A 102 -5.63 3.04 -5.08
C SER A 102 -4.49 3.40 -6.03
N THR A 103 -3.81 2.38 -6.54
CA THR A 103 -2.73 2.49 -7.52
C THR A 103 -3.09 1.74 -8.79
N VAL A 104 -2.56 2.22 -9.92
CA VAL A 104 -2.48 1.43 -11.15
C VAL A 104 -1.12 0.75 -11.18
N GLY A 105 -1.10 -0.56 -11.38
CA GLY A 105 0.13 -1.35 -11.52
C GLY A 105 0.82 -1.68 -10.19
N VAL A 106 2.14 -1.65 -10.22
CA VAL A 106 3.05 -2.31 -9.24
C VAL A 106 3.88 -1.30 -8.46
N GLN A 107 3.58 -0.01 -8.62
CA GLN A 107 4.30 1.07 -7.97
C GLN A 107 4.02 1.09 -6.46
N GLY A 108 5.04 1.46 -5.68
CA GLY A 108 4.94 1.61 -4.23
C GLY A 108 5.33 0.37 -3.42
N PHE A 109 5.58 -0.79 -4.06
CA PHE A 109 6.17 -1.92 -3.35
C PHE A 109 7.63 -1.63 -3.03
N THR A 110 7.98 -1.68 -1.74
CA THR A 110 9.34 -1.44 -1.25
C THR A 110 9.71 -2.59 -0.34
N TRP A 111 10.44 -3.57 -0.86
CA TRP A 111 10.65 -4.84 -0.18
C TRP A 111 11.85 -4.83 0.76
N LEU A 112 11.76 -5.58 1.85
CA LEU A 112 12.92 -6.01 2.62
C LEU A 112 13.89 -6.80 1.72
N ALA A 113 15.16 -6.85 2.10
CA ALA A 113 16.14 -7.66 1.37
C ALA A 113 15.70 -9.14 1.38
N GLY A 114 15.60 -9.74 0.20
CA GLY A 114 15.07 -11.11 0.02
C GLY A 114 13.61 -11.17 -0.40
N GLU A 115 12.81 -10.14 -0.11
CA GLU A 115 11.36 -10.18 -0.31
C GLU A 115 10.90 -9.69 -1.70
N PRO A 116 9.71 -10.15 -2.19
CA PRO A 116 8.77 -11.10 -1.56
C PRO A 116 9.08 -12.56 -1.91
N ASN A 117 9.51 -13.35 -0.93
CA ASN A 117 10.16 -14.64 -1.16
C ASN A 117 9.17 -15.82 -1.26
N ASN A 118 7.92 -15.66 -0.81
CA ASN A 118 6.94 -16.75 -0.69
C ASN A 118 7.48 -17.97 0.07
N ALA A 119 8.05 -17.75 1.25
CA ALA A 119 8.58 -18.79 2.12
C ALA A 119 7.53 -19.89 2.33
N PHE A 120 7.98 -21.13 2.16
CA PHE A 120 7.11 -22.32 2.21
C PHE A 120 5.90 -22.29 1.27
N LYS A 121 5.89 -21.39 0.27
CA LYS A 121 4.81 -21.18 -0.69
C LYS A 121 3.47 -20.81 -0.03
N SER A 122 3.51 -20.17 1.14
CA SER A 122 2.34 -19.90 1.96
C SER A 122 2.19 -18.44 2.41
N GLN A 123 2.90 -17.50 1.76
CA GLN A 123 2.87 -16.09 2.13
C GLN A 123 2.15 -15.26 1.05
N TRP A 124 0.88 -14.95 1.28
CA TRP A 124 0.00 -14.40 0.25
C TRP A 124 -0.46 -12.98 0.54
N CYS A 125 -0.11 -12.47 1.71
CA CYS A 125 -0.57 -11.20 2.25
C CYS A 125 0.63 -10.27 2.47
N LEU A 126 0.38 -8.96 2.46
CA LEU A 126 1.44 -7.95 2.52
C LEU A 126 1.49 -7.25 3.88
N GLN A 127 2.68 -7.19 4.46
CA GLN A 127 2.93 -6.46 5.70
C GLN A 127 3.94 -5.34 5.46
N LEU A 128 3.75 -4.21 6.15
CA LEU A 128 4.59 -3.03 6.12
C LEU A 128 5.20 -2.78 7.50
N MET A 129 6.52 -2.62 7.55
CA MET A 129 7.24 -2.17 8.74
C MET A 129 7.10 -0.66 8.89
N SER A 130 6.51 -0.22 10.00
CA SER A 130 6.23 1.20 10.26
C SER A 130 7.48 2.09 10.38
N ASN A 131 8.58 1.54 10.89
CA ASN A 131 9.83 2.27 11.13
C ASN A 131 10.68 2.43 9.85
N THR A 132 10.76 1.41 9.00
CA THR A 132 11.59 1.42 7.78
C THR A 132 10.79 1.72 6.50
N GLY A 133 9.48 1.48 6.50
CA GLY A 133 8.66 1.52 5.29
C GLY A 133 8.90 0.34 4.34
N LEU A 134 9.70 -0.65 4.76
CA LEU A 134 9.95 -1.87 3.99
C LEU A 134 8.81 -2.87 4.18
N MET A 135 8.63 -3.73 3.19
CA MET A 135 7.54 -4.68 3.10
C MET A 135 8.04 -6.11 3.14
N ASP A 136 7.21 -6.98 3.68
CA ASP A 136 7.39 -8.42 3.75
C ASP A 136 6.10 -9.11 3.29
N ASP A 137 6.21 -10.26 2.63
CA ASP A 137 5.06 -11.13 2.42
C ASP A 137 4.94 -12.15 3.54
N VAL A 138 3.72 -12.33 4.03
CA VAL A 138 3.44 -13.17 5.20
C VAL A 138 2.14 -13.96 4.95
N SER A 139 1.96 -15.02 5.72
CA SER A 139 0.78 -15.91 5.66
C SER A 139 -0.48 -15.22 6.19
#